data_AF-A0A964ZGL9-F1
#
_entry.id   AF-A0A964ZGL9-F1
#
_cell.length_a   1.000
_cell.length_b   1.000
_cell.length_c   1.000
_cell.angle_alpha   90.00
_cell.angle_beta   90.00
_cell.angle_gamma   90.00
#
_symmetry.space_group_name_H-M   'P 1'
#
loop_
_entity.id
_entity.type
_entity.pdbx_description
1 polymer ?
#
loop_
_entity_poly.entity_id
_entity_poly.type
_entity_poly.pdbx_seq_one_letter_code
_entity_poly.pdbx_strand_id
1 'polypeptide(L)'
;MKVVYSPSHLLHNPEVEIERSSAHSPYEHTGRAEKIRETLAGDKAFDFVSPTAWGTEPITKIHNPGLLKFLSTAWADYQRDVKESREVVPDMF
;
A
#
# COMPACT_ATOMS: atom_id res chain seq x y z
N MET A 1 2.66 7.91 24.13
CA MET A 1 1.67 7.98 23.04
C MET A 1 1.72 6.68 22.27
N LYS A 2 0.57 6.10 21.94
CA LYS A 2 0.52 4.85 21.17
C LYS A 2 0.82 5.13 19.69
N VAL A 3 1.66 4.29 19.08
CA VAL A 3 1.92 4.29 17.64
C VAL A 3 1.42 2.97 17.07
N VAL A 4 0.44 3.02 16.18
CA VAL A 4 -0.10 1.82 15.53
C VAL A 4 0.71 1.54 14.27
N TYR A 5 1.35 0.38 14.21
CA TYR A 5 2.25 0.00 13.13
C TYR A 5 2.03 -1.47 12.72
N SER A 6 2.14 -1.75 11.42
CA SER A 6 2.16 -3.12 10.89
C SER A 6 3.25 -3.27 9.83
N PRO A 7 4.11 -4.31 9.89
CA PRO A 7 5.11 -4.56 8.86
C PRO A 7 4.52 -4.96 7.50
N SER A 8 3.21 -5.21 7.40
CA SER A 8 2.55 -5.51 6.13
C SER A 8 2.69 -4.40 5.08
N HIS A 9 2.96 -3.15 5.50
CA HIS A 9 3.23 -2.04 4.56
C HIS A 9 4.43 -2.33 3.66
N LEU A 10 5.42 -3.10 4.14
CA LEU A 10 6.63 -3.46 3.41
C LEU A 10 6.35 -4.29 2.14
N LEU A 11 5.16 -4.91 2.05
CA LEU A 11 4.75 -5.70 0.90
C LEU A 11 4.28 -4.83 -0.28
N HIS A 12 3.97 -3.56 -0.05
CA HIS A 12 3.65 -2.61 -1.10
C HIS A 12 4.92 -1.85 -1.50
N ASN A 13 5.65 -2.39 -2.48
CA ASN A 13 6.92 -1.83 -2.96
C ASN A 13 6.98 -1.80 -4.50
N PRO A 14 6.14 -0.96 -5.14
CA PRO A 14 6.24 -0.73 -6.59
C PRO A 14 7.62 -0.15 -6.95
N GLU A 15 8.07 -0.40 -8.18
CA GLU A 15 9.34 0.06 -8.74
C GLU A 15 9.15 1.23 -9.71
N VAL A 16 7.93 1.44 -10.24
CA VAL A 16 7.66 2.49 -11.22
C VAL A 16 6.47 3.36 -10.79
N GLU A 17 6.66 4.67 -10.81
CA GLU A 17 5.64 5.71 -10.76
C GLU A 17 5.65 6.48 -12.08
N ILE A 18 4.46 6.85 -12.58
CA ILE A 18 4.30 7.60 -13.83
C ILE A 18 3.77 8.99 -13.49
N GLU A 19 4.60 10.02 -13.71
CA GLU A 19 4.22 11.42 -13.55
C GLU A 19 4.82 12.25 -14.70
N ARG A 20 4.10 13.28 -15.16
CA ARG A 20 4.60 14.26 -16.16
C ARG A 20 5.17 13.60 -17.42
N SER A 21 4.49 12.58 -17.92
CA SER A 21 4.90 11.82 -19.11
C SER A 21 6.26 11.12 -18.98
N SER A 22 6.68 10.80 -17.74
CA SER A 22 7.92 10.11 -17.44
C SER A 22 7.69 8.98 -16.43
N ALA A 23 8.58 7.98 -16.46
CA ALA A 23 8.62 6.90 -15.48
C ALA A 23 9.84 7.11 -14.57
N HIS A 24 9.63 7.00 -13.26
CA HIS A 24 10.67 7.13 -12.25
C HIS A 24 10.40 6.21 -11.06
N SER A 25 11.36 6.10 -10.14
CA SER A 25 11.15 5.38 -8.88
C SER A 25 10.08 6.09 -8.02
N PRO A 26 9.19 5.35 -7.35
CA PRO A 26 8.13 5.96 -6.54
C PRO A 26 8.66 6.86 -5.43
N TYR A 27 8.02 8.02 -5.26
CA TYR A 27 8.26 8.86 -4.07
C TYR A 27 7.68 8.23 -2.81
N GLU A 28 6.52 7.55 -2.94
CA GLU A 28 5.95 6.73 -1.89
C GLU A 28 6.68 5.37 -1.88
N HIS A 29 7.52 5.15 -0.87
CA HIS A 29 8.30 3.93 -0.73
C HIS A 29 8.37 3.47 0.73
N THR A 30 8.60 2.18 0.92
CA THR A 30 8.65 1.48 2.23
C THR A 30 9.56 2.16 3.25
N GLY A 31 10.71 2.69 2.81
CA GLY A 31 11.66 3.43 3.65
C GLY A 31 11.08 4.65 4.37
N ARG A 32 9.98 5.26 3.89
CA ARG A 32 9.34 6.40 4.57
C ARG A 32 8.78 6.00 5.94
N ALA A 33 7.99 4.95 5.98
CA ALA A 33 7.40 4.45 7.23
C ALA A 33 8.48 3.88 8.16
N GLU A 34 9.50 3.21 7.62
CA GLU A 34 10.61 2.70 8.43
C GLU A 34 11.45 3.82 9.06
N LYS A 35 11.71 4.91 8.34
CA LYS A 35 12.42 6.06 8.91
C LYS A 35 11.66 6.69 10.07
N ILE A 36 10.34 6.86 9.92
CA ILE A 36 9.47 7.35 10.99
C ILE A 36 9.50 6.37 12.17
N ARG A 37 9.37 5.07 11.92
CA ARG A 37 9.43 4.03 12.95
C ARG A 37 10.74 4.10 13.74
N GLU A 38 11.88 4.17 13.06
CA GLU A 38 13.21 4.30 13.68
C GLU A 38 13.31 5.53 14.58
N THR A 39 12.87 6.69 14.08
CA THR A 39 12.91 7.94 14.86
C THR A 39 12.05 7.85 16.11
N LEU A 40 10.83 7.34 16.00
CA LEU A 40 9.91 7.23 17.14
C LEU A 40 10.32 6.13 18.12
N ALA A 41 10.93 5.03 17.64
CA ALA A 41 11.39 3.93 18.49
C ALA A 41 12.56 4.33 19.41
N GLY A 42 13.31 5.38 19.05
CA GLY A 42 14.37 5.94 19.89
C GLY A 42 13.86 6.78 21.07
N ASP A 43 12.58 7.12 21.11
CA ASP A 43 11.97 7.98 22.11
C ASP A 43 10.98 7.20 23.00
N LYS A 44 11.28 7.16 24.31
CA LYS A 44 10.46 6.48 25.33
C LYS A 44 9.07 7.07 25.50
N ALA A 45 8.80 8.25 24.93
CA ALA A 45 7.46 8.82 24.90
C ALA A 45 6.50 8.03 23.99
N PHE A 46 7.00 7.17 23.10
CA PHE A 46 6.20 6.39 22.17
C PHE A 46 6.17 4.90 22.54
N ASP A 47 5.00 4.29 22.33
CA ASP A 47 4.76 2.88 22.59
C ASP A 47 4.10 2.24 21.36
N PHE A 48 4.80 1.31 20.73
CA PHE A 48 4.37 0.69 19.48
C PHE A 48 3.41 -0.47 19.75
N VAL A 49 2.30 -0.48 19.02
CA VAL A 49 1.31 -1.55 19.07
C VAL A 49 0.91 -2.01 17.67
N SER A 50 0.60 -3.28 17.53
CA SER A 50 0.02 -3.81 16.30
C SER A 50 -1.44 -3.39 16.14
N PRO A 51 -1.94 -3.20 14.91
CA PRO A 51 -3.35 -2.93 14.69
C PRO A 51 -4.21 -4.14 15.05
N THR A 52 -5.40 -3.87 15.58
CA THR A 52 -6.46 -4.88 15.70
C THR A 52 -7.04 -5.19 14.31
N ALA A 53 -7.24 -6.46 14.00
CA ALA A 53 -7.91 -6.88 12.77
C ALA A 53 -9.43 -6.73 12.91
N TRP A 54 -10.01 -5.73 12.25
CA TRP A 54 -11.45 -5.44 12.28
C TRP A 54 -12.24 -6.06 11.11
N GLY A 55 -11.56 -6.83 10.26
CA GLY A 55 -12.12 -7.26 8.97
C GLY A 55 -12.33 -6.10 8.01
N THR A 56 -13.09 -6.33 6.94
CA THR A 56 -13.33 -5.34 5.87
C THR A 56 -14.62 -4.54 6.05
N GLU A 57 -15.46 -4.86 7.05
CA GLU A 57 -16.74 -4.17 7.26
C GLU A 57 -16.58 -2.64 7.34
N PRO A 58 -15.61 -2.07 8.11
CA PRO A 58 -15.43 -0.62 8.14
C PRO A 58 -15.07 -0.02 6.77
N ILE A 59 -14.30 -0.75 5.96
CA ILE A 59 -13.88 -0.33 4.62
C ILE A 59 -15.10 -0.30 3.68
N THR A 60 -15.94 -1.33 3.74
CA THR A 60 -17.15 -1.48 2.88
C THR A 60 -18.25 -0.45 3.17
N LYS A 61 -18.24 0.18 4.35
CA LYS A 61 -19.17 1.27 4.70
C LYS A 61 -18.83 2.58 3.98
N ILE A 62 -17.61 2.72 3.46
CA ILE A 62 -17.11 3.96 2.85
C ILE A 62 -16.89 3.77 1.35
N HIS A 63 -16.29 2.65 0.95
CA HIS A 63 -15.85 2.43 -0.43
C HIS A 63 -16.87 1.64 -1.26
N ASN A 64 -16.92 1.95 -2.55
CA ASN A 64 -17.73 1.22 -3.52
C ASN A 64 -17.33 -0.28 -3.54
N PRO A 65 -18.28 -1.22 -3.44
CA PRO A 65 -17.98 -2.65 -3.45
C PRO A 65 -17.23 -3.13 -4.71
N GLY A 66 -17.51 -2.53 -5.86
CA GLY A 66 -16.82 -2.80 -7.13
C GLY A 66 -15.36 -2.39 -7.10
N LEU A 67 -15.02 -1.25 -6.47
CA LEU A 67 -13.62 -0.84 -6.25
C LEU A 67 -12.88 -1.85 -5.37
N LEU A 68 -13.51 -2.31 -4.28
CA LEU A 68 -12.89 -3.29 -3.38
C LEU A 68 -12.66 -4.63 -4.07
N LYS A 69 -13.65 -5.10 -4.85
CA LYS A 69 -13.49 -6.29 -5.68
C LYS A 69 -12.33 -6.12 -6.66
N PHE A 70 -12.29 -5.01 -7.39
CA PHE A 70 -11.22 -4.71 -8.33
C PHE A 70 -9.84 -4.74 -7.65
N LEU A 71 -9.62 -3.97 -6.58
CA LEU A 71 -8.33 -3.93 -5.89
C LEU A 71 -7.89 -5.30 -5.33
N SER A 72 -8.83 -6.19 -5.02
CA SER A 72 -8.52 -7.53 -4.51
C SER A 72 -8.07 -8.53 -5.58
N THR A 73 -8.41 -8.33 -6.86
CA THR A 73 -8.13 -9.30 -7.93
C THR A 73 -7.36 -8.72 -9.12
N ALA A 74 -7.31 -7.40 -9.28
CA ALA A 74 -6.81 -6.73 -10.48
C ALA A 74 -5.41 -7.20 -10.91
N TRP A 75 -4.47 -7.36 -9.96
CA TRP A 75 -3.13 -7.84 -10.29
C TRP A 75 -3.18 -9.25 -10.88
N ALA A 76 -3.82 -10.21 -10.19
CA ALA A 76 -3.91 -11.59 -10.62
C ALA A 76 -4.70 -11.76 -11.93
N ASP A 77 -5.77 -10.99 -12.09
CA ASP A 77 -6.56 -10.97 -13.32
C ASP A 77 -5.74 -10.46 -14.51
N TYR A 78 -4.96 -9.38 -14.32
CA TYR A 78 -4.09 -8.84 -15.37
C TYR A 78 -2.99 -9.83 -15.77
N GLN A 79 -2.35 -10.48 -14.79
CA GLN A 79 -1.34 -11.50 -15.04
C GLN A 79 -1.89 -12.65 -15.90
N ARG A 80 -3.14 -13.06 -15.62
CA ARG A 80 -3.81 -14.17 -16.29
C ARG A 80 -4.30 -13.81 -17.70
N ASP A 81 -4.94 -12.66 -17.83
CA ASP A 81 -5.76 -12.34 -19.01
C ASP A 81 -5.06 -11.37 -19.99
N VAL A 82 -4.02 -10.66 -19.56
CA VAL A 82 -3.34 -9.63 -20.37
C VAL A 82 -1.89 -9.99 -20.64
N LYS A 83 -1.02 -9.92 -19.63
CA LYS A 83 0.40 -10.26 -19.71
C LYS A 83 1.01 -10.33 -18.33
N GLU A 84 2.12 -11.07 -18.22
CA GLU A 84 2.98 -10.99 -17.05
C GLU A 84 3.55 -9.57 -16.92
N SER A 85 3.37 -8.97 -15.74
CA SER A 85 3.90 -7.66 -15.38
C SER A 85 4.10 -7.58 -13.88
N ARG A 86 5.14 -6.86 -13.47
CA ARG A 86 5.37 -6.59 -12.05
C ARG A 86 4.22 -5.76 -11.46
N GLU A 87 3.86 -4.69 -12.16
CA GLU A 87 2.84 -3.73 -11.77
C GLU A 87 1.75 -3.63 -12.84
N VAL A 88 0.55 -3.21 -12.42
CA VAL A 88 -0.59 -2.97 -13.30
C VAL A 88 -0.93 -1.49 -13.22
N VAL A 89 -0.83 -0.82 -14.36
CA VAL A 89 -1.13 0.62 -14.50
C VAL A 89 -2.16 0.81 -15.61
N PRO A 90 -3.11 1.75 -15.47
CA PRO A 90 -4.01 2.10 -16.57
C PRO A 90 -3.23 2.83 -17.66
N ASP A 91 -3.31 2.32 -18.89
CA ASP A 91 -2.68 2.90 -20.10
C ASP A 91 -3.71 3.43 -21.11
N MET A 92 -4.99 3.43 -20.73
CA MET A 92 -6.12 3.96 -21.50
C MET A 92 -6.92 4.90 -20.59
N PHE A 93 -7.23 6.10 -21.09
CA PHE A 93 -7.98 7.15 -20.40
C PHE A 93 -9.22 7.57 -21.19
#